data_AF-Q87UT3-F1
#
_entry.id   AF-Q87UT3-F1
#
_cell.length_a   1.000
_cell.length_b   1.000
_cell.length_c   1.000
_cell.angle_alpha   90.00
_cell.angle_beta   90.00
_cell.angle_gamma   90.00
#
_symmetry.space_group_name_H-M   'P 1'
#
loop_
_entity.id
_entity.type
_entity.pdbx_description
1 polymer ?
#
loop_
_entity_poly.entity_id
_entity_poly.type
_entity_poly.pdbx_seq_one_letter_code
_entity_poly.pdbx_strand_id
1 'polypeptide(L)'
;MKANAGGSAGTGTNTCTLQAGLYSSKKHPRHHPTEWKDKADSAKWSKLDKLLKPSPKMLKHEKERIDKYVFWDELSGKAKMTSSLIWHFHPVEFISTFSAKKVCACNAIVKATRWVSSSKTHYGPLHTGDKELGSAPQWDDLVSEGKITEEEKKIIVVMSGNEAKINGVQSYDSEIITAGAMQKTINLSGGGELPLQVKKFKNQHPEAYIEYFDSQGWKLDETGDSAKMYYQGPARASGAKLEGKALKDNLKIGCSESTFGKVVDCQPVSVMACAIASPLYIQIQIMDFIERLRSSLTKKPTGYNFTAGGFFKTSLGKAVVLDHDINRPGYVKDDLGSALDTFFAQNPTVSRNVDTWGSAYNVNERKVLDLYGARRRMTNALLRYNHLKAEL
;
A
#
# COMPACT_ATOMS: atom_id res chain seq x y z
N MET A 1 -4.66 14.87 -31.60
CA MET A 1 -5.91 14.21 -32.05
C MET A 1 -6.53 13.51 -30.86
N LYS A 2 -7.72 13.94 -30.44
CA LYS A 2 -8.48 13.35 -29.32
C LYS A 2 -9.10 12.04 -29.78
N ALA A 3 -8.82 10.94 -29.08
CA ALA A 3 -9.59 9.70 -29.20
C ALA A 3 -10.47 9.57 -27.94
N ASN A 4 -11.78 9.69 -28.15
CA ASN A 4 -12.82 9.35 -27.18
C ASN A 4 -12.71 7.85 -26.85
N ALA A 5 -12.55 7.53 -25.57
CA ALA A 5 -12.75 6.19 -25.04
C ALA A 5 -13.79 6.26 -23.93
N GLY A 6 -15.06 6.25 -24.32
CA GLY A 6 -16.16 5.92 -23.42
C GLY A 6 -16.18 4.40 -23.21
N GLY A 7 -15.75 3.96 -22.04
CA GLY A 7 -15.86 2.57 -21.60
C GLY A 7 -15.96 2.57 -20.09
N SER A 8 -17.08 2.08 -19.56
CA SER A 8 -17.40 2.10 -18.14
C SER A 8 -16.29 1.45 -17.31
N ALA A 9 -15.76 2.20 -16.34
CA ALA A 9 -14.83 1.70 -15.34
C ALA A 9 -15.58 0.70 -14.43
N GLY A 10 -15.28 -0.58 -14.59
CA GLY A 10 -15.61 -1.57 -13.58
C GLY A 10 -14.72 -1.33 -12.35
N THR A 11 -15.31 -0.84 -11.27
CA THR A 11 -14.65 -0.59 -9.99
C THR A 11 -14.27 -1.94 -9.36
N GLY A 12 -13.00 -2.33 -9.44
CA GLY A 12 -12.49 -3.52 -8.75
C GLY A 12 -12.47 -3.27 -7.24
N THR A 13 -13.40 -3.86 -6.51
CA THR A 13 -13.45 -3.78 -5.03
C THR A 13 -12.52 -4.81 -4.41
N ASN A 14 -11.74 -4.39 -3.39
CA ASN A 14 -11.04 -5.31 -2.50
C ASN A 14 -12.08 -6.09 -1.68
N THR A 15 -12.14 -7.41 -1.85
CA THR A 15 -12.94 -8.28 -0.96
C THR A 15 -11.98 -9.09 -0.11
N CYS A 16 -11.93 -8.78 1.18
CA CYS A 16 -11.13 -9.55 2.12
C CYS A 16 -11.99 -10.66 2.71
N THR A 17 -11.58 -11.90 2.49
CA THR A 17 -12.25 -13.07 3.07
C THR A 17 -11.24 -13.83 3.93
N LEU A 18 -11.70 -14.39 5.05
CA LEU A 18 -10.91 -15.35 5.80
C LEU A 18 -10.80 -16.60 4.93
N GLN A 19 -9.60 -16.88 4.41
CA GLN A 19 -9.36 -18.12 3.68
C GLN A 19 -9.27 -19.24 4.71
N ALA A 20 -10.43 -19.80 5.08
CA ALA A 20 -10.46 -21.09 5.77
C ALA A 20 -9.88 -22.11 4.80
N GLY A 21 -8.68 -22.64 5.12
CA GLY A 21 -8.09 -23.75 4.39
C GLY A 21 -9.11 -24.86 4.19
N LEU A 22 -9.03 -25.55 3.06
CA LEU A 22 -9.86 -26.68 2.69
C LEU A 22 -9.69 -27.85 3.68
N TYR A 23 -10.26 -27.75 4.88
CA TYR A 23 -10.38 -28.84 5.82
C TYR A 23 -11.76 -28.77 6.50
N SER A 24 -12.62 -29.70 6.08
CA SER A 24 -13.81 -30.28 6.72
C SER A 24 -14.84 -29.37 7.45
N SER A 25 -16.11 -29.72 7.25
CA SER A 25 -17.37 -29.05 7.62
C SER A 25 -17.68 -28.88 9.13
N LYS A 26 -16.70 -28.57 9.98
CA LYS A 26 -16.87 -28.57 11.44
C LYS A 26 -16.52 -27.22 12.11
N LYS A 27 -17.11 -26.14 11.60
CA LYS A 27 -16.70 -24.74 11.86
C LYS A 27 -17.30 -24.01 13.08
N HIS A 28 -17.98 -24.67 14.03
CA HIS A 28 -18.59 -23.96 15.17
C HIS A 28 -18.44 -24.74 16.47
N PRO A 29 -18.44 -24.05 17.64
CA PRO A 29 -18.80 -24.68 18.91
C PRO A 29 -20.07 -25.50 18.67
N ARG A 30 -20.03 -26.78 19.02
CA ARG A 30 -21.18 -27.65 18.86
C ARG A 30 -21.46 -28.39 20.14
N HIS A 31 -22.75 -28.61 20.33
CA HIS A 31 -23.32 -29.47 21.33
C HIS A 31 -22.94 -30.92 21.02
N HIS A 32 -22.07 -31.50 21.85
CA HIS A 32 -21.64 -32.90 21.77
C HIS A 32 -22.12 -33.66 23.01
N PRO A 33 -22.62 -34.90 22.87
CA PRO A 33 -23.00 -35.72 24.02
C PRO A 33 -21.78 -35.97 24.92
N THR A 34 -21.86 -35.53 26.18
CA THR A 34 -20.82 -35.73 27.18
C THR A 34 -20.49 -37.20 27.39
N GLU A 35 -19.21 -37.52 27.53
CA GLU A 35 -18.71 -38.88 27.80
C GLU A 35 -18.89 -39.31 29.26
N TRP A 36 -19.27 -38.38 30.13
CA TRP A 36 -19.30 -38.60 31.58
C TRP A 36 -20.70 -38.94 32.11
N LYS A 37 -21.67 -39.19 31.22
CA LYS A 37 -23.07 -39.49 31.55
C LYS A 37 -23.45 -40.94 31.35
N ASP A 38 -23.11 -41.52 30.20
CA ASP A 38 -23.60 -42.84 29.83
C ASP A 38 -22.54 -43.92 30.08
N LYS A 39 -22.94 -44.99 30.77
CA LYS A 39 -22.12 -46.17 31.04
C LYS A 39 -21.71 -46.91 29.76
N ALA A 40 -20.65 -47.72 29.87
CA ALA A 40 -19.98 -48.36 28.76
C ALA A 40 -20.81 -49.41 28.01
N ASP A 41 -21.94 -49.84 28.58
CA ASP A 41 -22.94 -50.73 27.98
C ASP A 41 -23.98 -50.00 27.12
N SER A 42 -24.03 -48.66 27.17
CA SER A 42 -24.96 -47.86 26.38
C SER A 42 -24.68 -47.92 24.88
N ALA A 43 -25.73 -47.67 24.08
CA ALA A 43 -25.63 -47.66 22.62
C ALA A 43 -24.56 -46.70 22.08
N LYS A 44 -24.25 -45.62 22.82
CA LYS A 44 -23.21 -44.63 22.51
C LYS A 44 -21.82 -45.29 22.35
N TRP A 45 -21.52 -46.27 23.19
CA TRP A 45 -20.21 -46.94 23.23
C TRP A 45 -20.16 -48.24 22.43
N SER A 46 -21.24 -48.64 21.77
CA SER A 46 -21.34 -49.88 20.97
C SER A 46 -20.24 -50.05 19.91
N LYS A 47 -19.61 -48.95 19.45
CA LYS A 47 -18.49 -48.98 18.52
C LYS A 47 -17.17 -49.46 19.16
N LEU A 48 -17.01 -49.26 20.47
CA LEU A 48 -15.82 -49.68 21.22
C LEU A 48 -15.64 -51.20 21.16
N ASP A 49 -16.73 -51.95 21.29
CA ASP A 49 -16.76 -53.41 21.16
C ASP A 49 -16.27 -53.89 19.79
N LYS A 50 -16.55 -53.12 18.73
CA LYS A 50 -16.09 -53.44 17.37
C LYS A 50 -14.61 -53.11 17.18
N LEU A 51 -14.15 -51.98 17.73
CA LEU A 51 -12.78 -51.50 17.58
C LEU A 51 -11.77 -52.34 18.37
N LEU A 52 -12.15 -52.79 19.57
CA LEU A 52 -11.28 -53.54 20.47
C LEU A 52 -11.57 -55.05 20.49
N LYS A 53 -12.36 -55.55 19.52
CA LYS A 53 -12.61 -56.99 19.32
C LYS A 53 -11.34 -57.85 19.36
N PRO A 54 -10.20 -57.43 18.75
CA PRO A 54 -8.96 -58.20 18.79
C PRO A 54 -8.24 -58.18 20.15
N SER A 55 -8.67 -57.37 21.11
CA SER A 55 -7.96 -57.13 22.38
C SER A 55 -8.91 -57.13 23.59
N PRO A 56 -9.39 -58.32 24.04
CA PRO A 56 -10.42 -58.43 25.07
C PRO A 56 -10.02 -57.82 26.42
N LYS A 57 -8.74 -57.91 26.81
CA LYS A 57 -8.24 -57.29 28.05
C LYS A 57 -8.33 -55.77 28.01
N MET A 58 -8.00 -55.16 26.86
CA MET A 58 -8.09 -53.71 26.65
C MET A 58 -9.54 -53.25 26.58
N LEU A 59 -10.41 -54.02 25.90
CA LEU A 59 -11.84 -53.75 25.88
C LEU A 59 -12.43 -53.73 27.30
N LYS A 60 -12.10 -54.73 28.13
CA LYS A 60 -12.54 -54.77 29.53
C LYS A 60 -12.02 -53.56 30.32
N HIS A 61 -10.73 -53.25 30.19
CA HIS A 61 -10.12 -52.09 30.85
C HIS A 61 -10.81 -50.77 30.47
N GLU A 62 -11.07 -50.55 29.17
CA GLU A 62 -11.71 -49.32 28.70
C GLU A 62 -13.17 -49.20 29.16
N LYS A 63 -13.91 -50.32 29.21
CA LYS A 63 -15.29 -50.32 29.73
C LYS A 63 -15.32 -49.98 31.22
N GLU A 64 -14.45 -50.60 32.02
CA GLU A 64 -14.29 -50.28 33.44
C GLU A 64 -13.85 -48.82 33.66
N ARG A 65 -12.95 -48.32 32.80
CA ARG A 65 -12.51 -46.92 32.83
C ARG A 65 -13.67 -45.97 32.57
N ILE A 66 -14.48 -46.21 31.53
CA ILE A 66 -15.64 -45.38 31.19
C ILE A 66 -16.62 -45.34 32.37
N ASP A 67 -17.00 -46.51 32.91
CA ASP A 67 -17.96 -46.59 34.02
C ASP A 67 -17.47 -45.86 35.26
N LYS A 68 -16.16 -45.90 35.55
CA LYS A 68 -15.55 -45.19 36.68
C LYS A 68 -15.61 -43.67 36.53
N TYR A 69 -15.64 -43.14 35.31
CA TYR A 69 -15.66 -41.71 35.03
C TYR A 69 -17.07 -41.16 34.72
N VAL A 70 -18.12 -41.95 34.95
CA VAL A 70 -19.50 -41.46 34.91
C VAL A 70 -19.81 -40.78 36.26
N PHE A 71 -19.94 -39.46 36.24
CA PHE A 71 -20.28 -38.65 37.42
C PHE A 71 -21.41 -37.63 37.13
N TRP A 72 -22.02 -37.69 35.95
CA TRP A 72 -22.98 -36.68 35.50
C TRP A 72 -24.17 -36.50 36.45
N ASP A 73 -24.66 -37.59 37.03
CA ASP A 73 -25.79 -37.59 37.97
C ASP A 73 -25.39 -37.11 39.39
N GLU A 74 -24.08 -37.04 39.67
CA GLU A 74 -23.52 -36.56 40.94
C GLU A 74 -23.38 -35.02 40.99
N LEU A 75 -23.54 -34.35 39.83
CA LEU A 75 -23.49 -32.89 39.73
C LEU A 75 -24.70 -32.25 40.45
N SER A 76 -24.44 -31.56 41.57
CA SER A 76 -25.45 -30.87 42.38
C SER A 76 -25.17 -29.37 42.56
N GLY A 77 -26.16 -28.59 43.01
CA GLY A 77 -26.03 -27.15 43.28
C GLY A 77 -26.11 -26.24 42.05
N LYS A 78 -25.40 -25.09 42.06
CA LYS A 78 -25.42 -24.07 40.98
C LYS A 78 -24.88 -24.57 39.63
N ALA A 79 -24.27 -25.76 39.58
CA ALA A 79 -23.75 -26.41 38.38
C ALA A 79 -24.71 -27.49 37.82
N LYS A 80 -25.99 -27.50 38.22
CA LYS A 80 -27.00 -28.44 37.70
C LYS A 80 -27.15 -28.27 36.19
N MET A 81 -26.44 -29.08 35.41
CA MET A 81 -26.43 -29.04 33.96
C MET A 81 -27.73 -29.63 33.43
N THR A 82 -28.54 -28.81 32.76
CA THR A 82 -29.86 -29.19 32.23
C THR A 82 -29.79 -30.03 30.96
N SER A 83 -28.61 -30.14 30.33
CA SER A 83 -28.41 -30.84 29.07
C SER A 83 -27.15 -31.68 29.10
N SER A 84 -27.23 -32.92 28.61
CA SER A 84 -26.06 -33.79 28.38
C SER A 84 -25.28 -33.45 27.11
N LEU A 85 -25.69 -32.41 26.41
CA LEU A 85 -24.96 -31.83 25.31
C LEU A 85 -24.07 -30.71 25.83
N ILE A 86 -22.76 -30.94 25.81
CA ILE A 86 -21.75 -29.96 26.23
C ILE A 86 -21.17 -29.25 25.01
N TRP A 87 -20.75 -28.00 25.21
CA TRP A 87 -19.95 -27.31 24.21
C TRP A 87 -18.59 -28.01 24.09
N HIS A 88 -18.30 -28.51 22.90
CA HIS A 88 -16.98 -29.00 22.55
C HIS A 88 -16.32 -28.02 21.60
N PHE A 89 -15.06 -27.68 21.86
CA PHE A 89 -14.21 -26.91 20.95
C PHE A 89 -12.92 -27.69 20.68
N HIS A 90 -12.46 -27.66 19.44
CA HIS A 90 -11.21 -28.31 19.05
C HIS A 90 -10.08 -27.29 19.19
N PRO A 91 -9.22 -27.38 20.23
CA PRO A 91 -8.31 -26.29 20.59
C PRO A 91 -7.34 -25.91 19.47
N VAL A 92 -6.81 -26.89 18.74
CA VAL A 92 -5.90 -26.64 17.60
C VAL A 92 -6.58 -25.91 16.45
N GLU A 93 -7.86 -26.20 16.20
CA GLU A 93 -8.61 -25.57 15.10
C GLU A 93 -9.20 -24.21 15.52
N PHE A 94 -9.53 -24.06 16.79
CA PHE A 94 -9.86 -22.78 17.37
C PHE A 94 -8.67 -21.82 17.23
N ILE A 95 -7.46 -22.25 17.60
CA ILE A 95 -6.22 -21.48 17.44
C ILE A 95 -5.86 -21.28 15.96
N SER A 96 -6.10 -22.26 15.08
CA SER A 96 -5.86 -22.12 13.63
C SER A 96 -6.72 -21.00 13.02
N THR A 97 -7.94 -20.80 13.56
CA THR A 97 -8.85 -19.73 13.13
C THR A 97 -8.32 -18.34 13.51
N PHE A 98 -7.68 -18.20 14.68
CA PHE A 98 -6.97 -16.95 15.04
C PHE A 98 -5.67 -16.75 14.26
N SER A 99 -5.06 -17.84 13.80
CA SER A 99 -3.85 -17.83 12.97
C SER A 99 -4.13 -17.75 11.46
N ALA A 100 -5.41 -17.75 11.05
CA ALA A 100 -5.79 -17.77 9.65
C ALA A 100 -5.40 -16.45 9.01
N LYS A 101 -4.44 -16.50 8.07
CA LYS A 101 -4.03 -15.31 7.31
C LYS A 101 -5.25 -14.78 6.55
N LYS A 102 -5.65 -13.54 6.85
CA LYS A 102 -6.64 -12.82 6.05
C LYS A 102 -6.01 -12.58 4.68
N VAL A 103 -6.58 -13.20 3.65
CA VAL A 103 -6.12 -13.01 2.26
C VAL A 103 -7.16 -12.14 1.59
N CYS A 104 -6.76 -10.92 1.25
CA CYS A 104 -7.62 -10.07 0.44
C CYS A 104 -7.57 -10.53 -1.01
N ALA A 105 -8.72 -10.90 -1.57
CA ALA A 105 -8.84 -11.10 -3.01
C ALA A 105 -8.76 -9.72 -3.67
N CYS A 106 -7.60 -9.43 -4.25
CA CYS A 106 -7.34 -8.23 -5.00
C CYS A 106 -7.62 -8.47 -6.49
N ASN A 107 -8.49 -7.65 -7.06
CA ASN A 107 -8.94 -7.76 -8.45
C ASN A 107 -8.62 -6.50 -9.26
N ALA A 108 -7.52 -5.81 -8.94
CA ALA A 108 -7.10 -4.63 -9.70
C ALA A 108 -6.81 -5.03 -11.16
N ILE A 109 -7.49 -4.38 -12.11
CA ILE A 109 -7.37 -4.71 -13.53
C ILE A 109 -6.01 -4.22 -14.04
N VAL A 110 -5.21 -5.15 -14.56
CA VAL A 110 -3.91 -4.85 -15.16
C VAL A 110 -4.02 -4.99 -16.68
N LYS A 111 -3.51 -4.00 -17.41
CA LYS A 111 -3.43 -4.02 -18.89
C LYS A 111 -1.98 -3.99 -19.35
N ALA A 112 -1.69 -4.59 -20.50
CA ALA A 112 -0.40 -4.38 -21.14
C ALA A 112 -0.36 -2.97 -21.74
N THR A 113 0.69 -2.23 -21.42
CA THR A 113 0.98 -0.91 -22.00
C THR A 113 2.35 -0.93 -22.67
N ARG A 114 2.75 0.22 -23.22
CA ARG A 114 4.07 0.40 -23.80
C ARG A 114 4.67 1.77 -23.48
N TRP A 115 5.99 1.79 -23.39
CA TRP A 115 6.79 3.00 -23.46
C TRP A 115 7.74 2.92 -24.65
N VAL A 116 7.75 3.95 -25.48
CA VAL A 116 8.60 4.02 -26.67
C VAL A 116 9.81 4.88 -26.33
N SER A 117 10.98 4.27 -26.31
CA SER A 117 12.26 4.97 -26.20
C SER A 117 12.77 5.34 -27.59
N SER A 118 13.89 6.08 -27.66
CA SER A 118 14.55 6.40 -28.93
C SER A 118 15.02 5.17 -29.72
N SER A 119 15.27 4.03 -29.06
CA SER A 119 15.88 2.85 -29.67
C SER A 119 15.02 1.58 -29.64
N LYS A 120 13.94 1.55 -28.85
CA LYS A 120 13.07 0.38 -28.70
C LYS A 120 11.73 0.69 -28.04
N THR A 121 10.75 -0.16 -28.32
CA THR A 121 9.48 -0.21 -27.60
C THR A 121 9.57 -1.19 -26.43
N HIS A 122 9.19 -0.73 -25.25
CA HIS A 122 9.12 -1.52 -24.04
C HIS A 122 7.68 -1.85 -23.71
N TYR A 123 7.35 -3.13 -23.60
CA TYR A 123 6.04 -3.58 -23.11
C TYR A 123 6.11 -3.95 -21.63
N GLY A 124 5.00 -3.79 -20.93
CA GLY A 124 4.87 -4.19 -19.53
C GLY A 124 3.48 -3.94 -18.97
N PRO A 125 3.19 -4.47 -17.77
CA PRO A 125 1.90 -4.30 -17.12
C PRO A 125 1.74 -2.89 -16.56
N LEU A 126 0.49 -2.42 -16.57
CA LEU A 126 0.05 -1.18 -15.96
C LEU A 126 -1.33 -1.38 -15.34
N HIS A 127 -1.45 -1.00 -14.08
CA HIS A 127 -2.70 -0.62 -13.47
C HIS A 127 -2.71 0.91 -13.33
N THR A 128 -3.57 1.58 -14.09
CA THR A 128 -3.61 3.06 -14.16
C THR A 128 -4.01 3.70 -12.82
N GLY A 129 -4.77 2.97 -12.00
CA GLY A 129 -5.40 3.51 -10.81
C GLY A 129 -6.67 4.29 -11.11
N ASP A 130 -7.48 4.46 -10.08
CA ASP A 130 -8.81 5.08 -10.11
C ASP A 130 -9.08 5.97 -8.88
N LYS A 131 -8.12 6.07 -7.96
CA LYS A 131 -8.25 6.85 -6.72
C LYS A 131 -7.33 8.06 -6.73
N GLU A 132 -7.94 9.24 -6.67
CA GLU A 132 -7.20 10.49 -6.48
C GLU A 132 -6.69 10.62 -5.05
N LEU A 133 -5.48 11.14 -4.87
CA LEU A 133 -5.00 11.46 -3.52
C LEU A 133 -5.86 12.54 -2.87
N GLY A 134 -6.32 13.52 -3.67
CA GLY A 134 -7.13 14.63 -3.20
C GLY A 134 -8.49 14.25 -2.60
N SER A 135 -9.03 13.07 -2.93
CA SER A 135 -10.32 12.58 -2.43
C SER A 135 -10.19 11.59 -1.27
N ALA A 136 -8.98 11.37 -0.75
CA ALA A 136 -8.73 10.44 0.34
C ALA A 136 -9.38 10.94 1.66
N PRO A 137 -10.26 10.17 2.32
CA PRO A 137 -10.86 10.58 3.60
C PRO A 137 -9.83 10.75 4.73
N GLN A 138 -8.65 10.12 4.59
CA GLN A 138 -7.55 10.20 5.55
C GLN A 138 -7.04 11.63 5.79
N TRP A 139 -7.30 12.57 4.88
CA TRP A 139 -6.91 13.96 5.07
C TRP A 139 -7.56 14.58 6.31
N ASP A 140 -8.84 14.30 6.56
CA ASP A 140 -9.60 14.93 7.64
C ASP A 140 -9.11 14.44 9.01
N ASP A 141 -8.86 13.13 9.13
CA ASP A 141 -8.26 12.53 10.32
C ASP A 141 -6.90 13.17 10.63
N LEU A 142 -6.02 13.27 9.64
CA LEU A 142 -4.66 13.81 9.81
C LEU A 142 -4.66 15.29 10.20
N VAL A 143 -5.59 16.10 9.68
CA VAL A 143 -5.77 17.49 10.12
C VAL A 143 -6.28 17.53 11.56
N SER A 144 -7.32 16.76 11.87
CA SER A 144 -7.95 16.79 13.20
C SER A 144 -7.00 16.35 14.31
N GLU A 145 -6.08 15.44 14.00
CA GLU A 145 -5.01 14.98 14.90
C GLU A 145 -3.83 15.96 15.00
N GLY A 146 -3.84 17.05 14.24
CA GLY A 146 -2.76 18.05 14.22
C GLY A 146 -1.45 17.56 13.60
N LYS A 147 -1.48 16.45 12.84
CA LYS A 147 -0.29 15.91 12.15
C LYS A 147 0.09 16.77 10.93
N ILE A 148 -0.90 17.39 10.31
CA ILE A 148 -0.76 18.27 9.15
C ILE A 148 -1.62 19.52 9.33
N THR A 149 -1.29 20.56 8.59
CA THR A 149 -2.09 21.80 8.53
C THR A 149 -3.06 21.80 7.35
N GLU A 150 -4.11 22.63 7.42
CA GLU A 150 -5.02 22.87 6.30
C GLU A 150 -4.30 23.44 5.06
N GLU A 151 -3.26 24.26 5.26
CA GLU A 151 -2.45 24.76 4.15
C GLU A 151 -1.70 23.61 3.46
N GLU A 152 -1.05 22.73 4.23
CA GLU A 152 -0.34 21.58 3.69
C GLU A 152 -1.28 20.63 2.93
N LYS A 153 -2.48 20.37 3.48
CA LYS A 153 -3.54 19.63 2.79
C LYS A 153 -3.88 20.29 1.46
N LYS A 154 -4.19 21.60 1.45
CA LYS A 154 -4.54 22.34 0.23
C LYS A 154 -3.43 22.25 -0.83
N ILE A 155 -2.18 22.47 -0.42
CA ILE A 155 -1.01 22.40 -1.31
C ILE A 155 -0.89 21.01 -1.96
N ILE A 156 -0.93 19.95 -1.15
CA ILE A 156 -0.68 18.58 -1.65
C ILE A 156 -1.85 18.10 -2.48
N VAL A 157 -3.10 18.37 -2.07
CA VAL A 157 -4.29 18.00 -2.85
C VAL A 157 -4.20 18.55 -4.27
N VAL A 158 -3.93 19.85 -4.43
CA VAL A 158 -3.82 20.49 -5.74
C VAL A 158 -2.62 19.94 -6.53
N MET A 159 -1.46 19.86 -5.89
CA MET A 159 -0.23 19.44 -6.57
C MET A 159 -0.28 17.97 -6.98
N SER A 160 -0.90 17.10 -6.18
CA SER A 160 -1.09 15.68 -6.51
C SER A 160 -1.93 15.47 -7.79
N GLY A 161 -2.72 16.46 -8.23
CA GLY A 161 -3.39 16.44 -9.52
C GLY A 161 -2.44 16.42 -10.73
N ASN A 162 -1.19 16.85 -10.56
CA ASN A 162 -0.13 16.69 -11.56
C ASN A 162 0.55 15.31 -11.53
N GLU A 163 0.23 14.49 -10.54
CA GLU A 163 0.89 13.21 -10.26
C GLU A 163 -0.05 12.02 -10.55
N ALA A 164 0.42 10.81 -10.21
CA ALA A 164 -0.35 9.59 -10.46
C ALA A 164 -1.46 9.37 -9.41
N LYS A 165 -2.33 8.41 -9.71
CA LYS A 165 -3.36 7.93 -8.77
C LYS A 165 -2.73 7.14 -7.62
N ILE A 166 -3.40 7.13 -6.46
CA ILE A 166 -2.97 6.43 -5.23
C ILE A 166 -2.57 4.99 -5.51
N ASN A 167 -3.35 4.31 -6.33
CA ASN A 167 -3.19 2.89 -6.62
C ASN A 167 -2.51 2.62 -7.96
N GLY A 168 -2.02 3.64 -8.66
CA GLY A 168 -1.31 3.44 -9.93
C GLY A 168 -0.04 2.60 -9.73
N VAL A 169 0.13 1.54 -10.52
CA VAL A 169 1.30 0.65 -10.49
C VAL A 169 1.70 0.26 -11.89
N GLN A 170 2.98 0.35 -12.22
CA GLN A 170 3.50 -0.02 -13.53
C GLN A 170 4.84 -0.76 -13.47
N SER A 171 5.12 -1.53 -14.52
CA SER A 171 6.41 -2.22 -14.74
C SER A 171 6.76 -2.28 -16.23
N TYR A 172 6.93 -1.13 -16.89
CA TYR A 172 7.31 -1.08 -18.32
C TYR A 172 8.60 -0.29 -18.61
N ASP A 173 9.05 0.58 -17.70
CA ASP A 173 10.18 1.50 -17.86
C ASP A 173 11.53 0.90 -17.37
N SER A 174 12.45 1.73 -16.85
CA SER A 174 13.75 1.34 -16.29
C SER A 174 13.67 0.66 -14.93
N GLU A 175 12.56 0.79 -14.23
CA GLU A 175 12.37 0.26 -12.87
C GLU A 175 11.77 -1.16 -12.91
N ILE A 176 11.80 -1.86 -11.78
CA ILE A 176 11.05 -3.11 -11.59
C ILE A 176 9.57 -2.76 -11.40
N ILE A 177 9.28 -1.83 -10.50
CA ILE A 177 7.93 -1.30 -10.27
C ILE A 177 8.05 0.20 -9.99
N THR A 178 7.08 0.95 -10.49
CA THR A 178 6.79 2.33 -10.10
C THR A 178 5.35 2.36 -9.58
N ALA A 179 5.14 2.88 -8.37
CA ALA A 179 3.86 2.75 -7.67
C ALA A 179 3.47 3.98 -6.84
N GLY A 180 2.17 4.16 -6.66
CA GLY A 180 1.61 5.15 -5.76
C GLY A 180 1.50 6.55 -6.36
N ALA A 181 0.89 7.45 -5.60
CA ALA A 181 0.66 8.83 -6.05
C ALA A 181 1.98 9.57 -6.36
N MET A 182 3.05 9.35 -5.59
CA MET A 182 4.39 9.90 -5.90
C MET A 182 5.23 9.05 -6.86
N GLN A 183 4.69 7.98 -7.44
CA GLN A 183 5.42 7.12 -8.37
C GLN A 183 6.77 6.64 -7.80
N LYS A 184 6.76 6.16 -6.55
CA LYS A 184 7.96 5.61 -5.89
C LYS A 184 8.35 4.28 -6.53
N THR A 185 9.65 4.02 -6.60
CA THR A 185 10.19 2.94 -7.43
C THR A 185 10.84 1.82 -6.62
N ILE A 186 10.81 0.61 -7.19
CA ILE A 186 11.73 -0.49 -6.91
C ILE A 186 12.67 -0.57 -8.11
N ASN A 187 13.95 -0.29 -7.91
CA ASN A 187 14.96 -0.33 -8.97
C ASN A 187 15.53 -1.76 -9.16
N LEU A 188 16.42 -1.94 -10.14
CA LEU A 188 17.01 -3.25 -10.47
C LEU A 188 17.83 -3.90 -9.34
N SER A 189 18.22 -3.16 -8.31
CA SER A 189 18.87 -3.72 -7.11
C SER A 189 17.87 -4.22 -6.05
N GLY A 190 16.57 -4.05 -6.30
CA GLY A 190 15.49 -4.26 -5.33
C GLY A 190 15.30 -3.08 -4.36
N GLY A 191 16.20 -2.10 -4.33
CA GLY A 191 16.08 -0.88 -3.52
C GLY A 191 15.22 0.21 -4.17
N GLY A 192 15.21 1.40 -3.59
CA GLY A 192 14.47 2.57 -4.09
C GLY A 192 13.61 3.22 -3.01
N GLU A 193 12.82 4.22 -3.38
CA GLU A 193 11.94 4.91 -2.43
C GLU A 193 10.73 4.06 -2.03
N LEU A 194 10.27 3.12 -2.87
CA LEU A 194 9.13 2.26 -2.54
C LEU A 194 9.45 1.23 -1.45
N PRO A 195 10.58 0.48 -1.47
CA PRO A 195 10.97 -0.39 -0.37
C PRO A 195 11.08 0.32 0.99
N LEU A 196 11.60 1.56 1.01
CA LEU A 196 11.66 2.37 2.22
C LEU A 196 10.27 2.76 2.72
N GLN A 197 9.35 3.10 1.82
CA GLN A 197 7.96 3.38 2.16
C GLN A 197 7.23 2.14 2.71
N VAL A 198 7.44 0.97 2.10
CA VAL A 198 6.85 -0.30 2.59
C VAL A 198 7.47 -0.71 3.93
N LYS A 199 8.77 -0.43 4.17
CA LYS A 199 9.39 -0.61 5.49
C LYS A 199 8.77 0.31 6.54
N LYS A 200 8.55 1.59 6.21
CA LYS A 200 7.84 2.54 7.10
C LYS A 200 6.44 2.01 7.44
N PHE A 201 5.71 1.50 6.45
CA PHE A 201 4.41 0.86 6.65
C PHE A 201 4.49 -0.36 7.56
N LYS A 202 5.44 -1.29 7.32
CA LYS A 202 5.68 -2.47 8.17
C LYS A 202 5.96 -2.09 9.62
N ASN A 203 6.78 -1.07 9.84
CA ASN A 203 7.14 -0.64 11.20
C ASN A 203 5.94 -0.04 11.95
N GLN A 204 5.06 0.68 11.26
CA GLN A 204 3.88 1.30 11.87
C GLN A 204 2.68 0.35 11.97
N HIS A 205 2.56 -0.60 11.03
CA HIS A 205 1.41 -1.50 10.88
C HIS A 205 1.87 -2.92 10.51
N PRO A 206 2.55 -3.66 11.42
CA PRO A 206 3.17 -4.94 11.10
C PRO A 206 2.16 -6.02 10.66
N GLU A 207 0.98 -6.06 11.28
CA GLU A 207 -0.08 -7.00 10.90
C GLU A 207 -0.64 -6.70 9.51
N ALA A 208 -0.88 -5.41 9.21
CA ALA A 208 -1.35 -4.98 7.90
C ALA A 208 -0.30 -5.21 6.81
N TYR A 209 1.00 -5.10 7.13
CA TYR A 209 2.07 -5.51 6.22
C TYR A 209 1.98 -7.01 5.89
N ILE A 210 1.72 -7.85 6.88
CA ILE A 210 1.56 -9.29 6.64
C ILE A 210 0.36 -9.53 5.72
N GLU A 211 -0.77 -8.89 5.99
CA GLU A 211 -2.00 -9.00 5.19
C GLU A 211 -1.78 -8.53 3.74
N TYR A 212 -1.28 -7.32 3.54
CA TYR A 212 -1.29 -6.67 2.23
C TYR A 212 -0.05 -6.96 1.36
N PHE A 213 1.11 -7.25 1.96
CA PHE A 213 2.35 -7.48 1.22
C PHE A 213 2.85 -8.91 1.38
N ASP A 214 3.18 -9.32 2.62
CA ASP A 214 3.88 -10.59 2.86
C ASP A 214 3.10 -11.80 2.36
N SER A 215 1.80 -11.85 2.67
CA SER A 215 0.91 -12.94 2.27
C SER A 215 0.61 -12.94 0.76
N GLN A 216 0.77 -11.79 0.11
CA GLN A 216 0.52 -11.59 -1.32
C GLN A 216 1.77 -11.82 -2.19
N GLY A 217 2.89 -12.19 -1.56
CA GLY A 217 4.15 -12.52 -2.23
C GLY A 217 5.15 -11.36 -2.29
N TRP A 218 4.79 -10.14 -1.89
CA TRP A 218 5.76 -9.04 -1.80
C TRP A 218 6.48 -9.07 -0.46
N LYS A 219 7.80 -9.19 -0.50
CA LYS A 219 8.64 -9.35 0.69
C LYS A 219 9.63 -8.19 0.82
N LEU A 220 9.98 -7.87 2.06
CA LEU A 220 11.08 -6.97 2.39
C LEU A 220 12.31 -7.80 2.78
N ASP A 221 13.45 -7.45 2.20
CA ASP A 221 14.78 -7.84 2.65
C ASP A 221 15.41 -6.64 3.38
N GLU A 222 15.71 -6.84 4.67
CA GLU A 222 16.27 -5.82 5.56
C GLU A 222 17.64 -6.24 6.11
N THR A 223 18.30 -7.22 5.48
CA THR A 223 19.60 -7.75 5.94
C THR A 223 20.78 -6.82 5.67
N GLY A 224 20.62 -5.83 4.77
CA GLY A 224 21.67 -4.85 4.43
C GLY A 224 21.33 -3.42 4.87
N ASP A 225 22.19 -2.47 4.46
CA ASP A 225 22.12 -1.06 4.88
C ASP A 225 20.84 -0.32 4.46
N SER A 226 20.11 -0.85 3.47
CA SER A 226 18.84 -0.30 3.00
C SER A 226 17.84 -1.40 2.69
N ALA A 227 16.56 -1.08 2.90
CA ALA A 227 15.47 -2.01 2.61
C ALA A 227 15.39 -2.29 1.11
N LYS A 228 15.26 -3.56 0.76
CA LYS A 228 15.01 -4.03 -0.60
C LYS A 228 13.71 -4.80 -0.66
N MET A 229 13.10 -4.86 -1.84
CA MET A 229 11.91 -5.67 -2.10
C MET A 229 12.15 -6.71 -3.18
N TYR A 230 11.52 -7.85 -3.01
CA TYR A 230 11.49 -8.95 -3.94
C TYR A 230 10.10 -9.59 -3.96
N TYR A 231 9.83 -10.44 -4.96
CA TYR A 231 8.58 -11.17 -5.05
C TYR A 231 8.82 -12.67 -4.87
N GLN A 232 8.00 -13.30 -4.04
CA GLN A 232 8.02 -14.74 -3.79
C GLN A 232 6.58 -15.20 -3.50
N GLY A 233 5.85 -15.53 -4.56
CA GLY A 233 4.48 -16.01 -4.48
C GLY A 233 4.15 -16.95 -5.64
N PRO A 234 3.17 -17.85 -5.49
CA PRO A 234 2.89 -18.92 -6.46
C PRO A 234 2.49 -18.41 -7.85
N ALA A 235 2.00 -17.16 -7.96
CA ALA A 235 1.62 -16.56 -9.23
C ALA A 235 2.78 -16.31 -10.20
N ARG A 236 4.04 -16.39 -9.74
CA ARG A 236 5.24 -16.29 -10.59
C ARG A 236 6.29 -17.30 -10.17
N ALA A 237 6.99 -17.84 -11.17
CA ALA A 237 8.08 -18.81 -10.99
C ALA A 237 7.76 -19.95 -9.99
N SER A 238 6.51 -20.40 -9.94
CA SER A 238 6.03 -21.44 -9.01
C SER A 238 6.40 -21.19 -7.54
N GLY A 239 6.47 -19.92 -7.11
CA GLY A 239 6.83 -19.55 -5.74
C GLY A 239 8.33 -19.41 -5.47
N ALA A 240 9.19 -19.54 -6.49
CA ALA A 240 10.61 -19.22 -6.36
C ALA A 240 10.81 -17.72 -6.04
N LYS A 241 11.90 -17.42 -5.32
CA LYS A 241 12.30 -16.03 -5.05
C LYS A 241 12.70 -15.36 -6.37
N LEU A 242 12.07 -14.23 -6.68
CA LEU A 242 12.38 -13.39 -7.83
C LEU A 242 12.86 -12.02 -7.36
N GLU A 243 14.04 -11.62 -7.82
CA GLU A 243 14.63 -10.32 -7.53
C GLU A 243 15.35 -9.72 -8.76
N GLY A 244 15.65 -8.43 -8.68
CA GLY A 244 16.38 -7.70 -9.70
C GLY A 244 15.83 -7.89 -11.11
N LYS A 245 16.72 -8.23 -12.06
CA LYS A 245 16.34 -8.43 -13.46
C LYS A 245 15.38 -9.62 -13.65
N ALA A 246 15.55 -10.70 -12.91
CA ALA A 246 14.68 -11.88 -13.02
C ALA A 246 13.23 -11.55 -12.63
N LEU A 247 13.05 -10.73 -11.58
CA LEU A 247 11.74 -10.20 -11.20
C LEU A 247 11.17 -9.33 -12.31
N LYS A 248 11.95 -8.35 -12.80
CA LYS A 248 11.50 -7.44 -13.86
C LYS A 248 11.02 -8.18 -15.11
N ASP A 249 11.78 -9.18 -15.56
CA ASP A 249 11.42 -9.97 -16.74
C ASP A 249 10.14 -10.79 -16.48
N ASN A 250 9.97 -11.35 -15.27
CA ASN A 250 8.77 -12.09 -14.88
C ASN A 250 7.51 -11.23 -14.80
N LEU A 251 7.62 -9.96 -14.40
CA LEU A 251 6.48 -9.04 -14.38
C LEU A 251 5.96 -8.73 -15.79
N LYS A 252 6.83 -8.81 -16.81
CA LYS A 252 6.51 -8.49 -18.21
C LYS A 252 5.92 -9.66 -18.99
N ILE A 253 5.86 -10.87 -18.41
CA ILE A 253 5.23 -12.03 -19.03
C ILE A 253 3.78 -11.68 -19.41
N GLY A 254 3.39 -12.00 -20.65
CA GLY A 254 2.07 -11.69 -21.20
C GLY A 254 1.95 -10.27 -21.80
N CYS A 255 2.97 -9.42 -21.69
CA CYS A 255 2.97 -8.07 -22.27
C CYS A 255 3.80 -8.01 -23.56
N SER A 256 3.13 -7.74 -24.68
CA SER A 256 3.74 -7.63 -26.01
C SER A 256 2.93 -6.67 -26.88
N GLU A 257 3.36 -6.50 -28.14
CA GLU A 257 2.58 -5.76 -29.13
C GLU A 257 1.18 -6.34 -29.34
N SER A 258 1.05 -7.67 -29.40
CA SER A 258 -0.24 -8.33 -29.63
C SER A 258 -1.21 -8.24 -28.44
N THR A 259 -0.69 -7.95 -27.25
CA THR A 259 -1.49 -7.77 -26.02
C THR A 259 -1.66 -6.30 -25.61
N PHE A 260 -1.03 -5.35 -26.32
CA PHE A 260 -1.14 -3.92 -26.01
C PHE A 260 -2.60 -3.45 -25.88
N GLY A 261 -2.90 -2.77 -24.78
CA GLY A 261 -4.24 -2.28 -24.42
C GLY A 261 -5.20 -3.34 -23.85
N LYS A 262 -4.84 -4.63 -23.90
CA LYS A 262 -5.64 -5.73 -23.39
C LYS A 262 -5.32 -6.03 -21.93
N VAL A 263 -6.30 -6.63 -21.24
CA VAL A 263 -6.11 -7.14 -19.88
C VAL A 263 -5.10 -8.27 -19.89
N VAL A 264 -4.17 -8.27 -18.94
CA VAL A 264 -3.15 -9.30 -18.74
C VAL A 264 -3.17 -9.79 -17.30
N ASP A 265 -2.92 -11.08 -17.11
CA ASP A 265 -2.76 -11.62 -15.77
C ASP A 265 -1.38 -11.28 -15.20
N CYS A 266 -1.35 -10.23 -14.37
CA CYS A 266 -0.18 -9.87 -13.58
C CYS A 266 -0.57 -9.64 -12.12
N GLN A 267 -0.81 -10.74 -11.42
CA GLN A 267 -1.13 -10.74 -10.00
C GLN A 267 -0.15 -9.88 -9.15
N PRO A 268 1.18 -9.90 -9.34
CA PRO A 268 2.08 -9.09 -8.51
C PRO A 268 1.81 -7.58 -8.61
N VAL A 269 1.47 -7.08 -9.81
CA VAL A 269 1.07 -5.68 -10.04
C VAL A 269 -0.31 -5.40 -9.45
N SER A 270 -1.24 -6.34 -9.61
CA SER A 270 -2.58 -6.24 -9.04
C SER A 270 -2.52 -6.10 -7.52
N VAL A 271 -1.88 -7.03 -6.81
CA VAL A 271 -1.82 -6.99 -5.34
C VAL A 271 -1.04 -5.81 -4.79
N MET A 272 0.00 -5.34 -5.50
CA MET A 272 0.68 -4.09 -5.15
C MET A 272 -0.31 -2.91 -5.21
N ALA A 273 -1.10 -2.80 -6.28
CA ALA A 273 -2.09 -1.74 -6.44
C ALA A 273 -3.14 -1.76 -5.31
N CYS A 274 -3.60 -2.93 -4.90
CA CYS A 274 -4.53 -3.06 -3.78
C CYS A 274 -3.88 -2.73 -2.42
N ALA A 275 -2.64 -3.17 -2.20
CA ALA A 275 -1.92 -2.94 -0.95
C ALA A 275 -1.70 -1.45 -0.69
N ILE A 276 -1.21 -0.72 -1.70
CA ILE A 276 -0.95 0.72 -1.59
C ILE A 276 -2.22 1.57 -1.54
N ALA A 277 -3.37 0.98 -1.89
CA ALA A 277 -4.70 1.58 -1.79
C ALA A 277 -5.42 1.28 -0.46
N SER A 278 -4.78 0.53 0.45
CA SER A 278 -5.36 0.29 1.78
C SER A 278 -5.41 1.59 2.59
N PRO A 279 -6.40 1.78 3.47
CA PRO A 279 -6.54 3.02 4.23
C PRO A 279 -5.29 3.41 5.02
N LEU A 280 -4.64 2.44 5.66
CA LEU A 280 -3.41 2.65 6.43
C LEU A 280 -2.24 3.04 5.51
N TYR A 281 -2.11 2.42 4.33
CA TYR A 281 -1.04 2.77 3.40
C TYR A 281 -1.26 4.13 2.74
N ILE A 282 -2.52 4.55 2.52
CA ILE A 282 -2.85 5.90 2.04
C ILE A 282 -2.33 6.96 3.03
N GLN A 283 -2.45 6.74 4.35
CA GLN A 283 -1.87 7.64 5.34
C GLN A 283 -0.34 7.74 5.19
N ILE A 284 0.36 6.62 4.93
CA ILE A 284 1.80 6.63 4.63
C ILE A 284 2.10 7.48 3.39
N GLN A 285 1.33 7.31 2.30
CA GLN A 285 1.52 8.10 1.09
C GLN A 285 1.35 9.60 1.34
N ILE A 286 0.30 10.00 2.08
CA ILE A 286 0.05 11.39 2.46
C ILE A 286 1.22 11.94 3.29
N MET A 287 1.63 11.23 4.33
CA MET A 287 2.70 11.70 5.22
C MET A 287 4.05 11.83 4.48
N ASP A 288 4.32 10.98 3.49
CA ASP A 288 5.51 11.15 2.67
C ASP A 288 5.46 12.43 1.79
N PHE A 289 4.28 12.84 1.29
CA PHE A 289 4.14 14.14 0.60
C PHE A 289 4.39 15.30 1.56
N ILE A 290 3.91 15.20 2.81
CA ILE A 290 4.13 16.20 3.86
C ILE A 290 5.62 16.31 4.18
N GLU A 291 6.29 15.18 4.39
CA GLU A 291 7.74 15.13 4.63
C GLU A 291 8.51 15.73 3.44
N ARG A 292 8.11 15.42 2.20
CA ARG A 292 8.71 15.98 0.99
C ARG A 292 8.49 17.49 0.90
N LEU A 293 7.28 17.98 1.17
CA LEU A 293 6.95 19.41 1.19
C LEU A 293 7.84 20.14 2.19
N ARG A 294 7.79 19.72 3.46
CA ARG A 294 8.59 20.32 4.54
C ARG A 294 10.08 20.32 4.20
N SER A 295 10.62 19.18 3.74
CA SER A 295 12.02 19.05 3.34
C SER A 295 12.38 19.96 2.15
N SER A 296 11.55 20.00 1.11
CA SER A 296 11.80 20.82 -0.08
C SER A 296 11.89 22.32 0.26
N LEU A 297 11.07 22.79 1.20
CA LEU A 297 11.05 24.17 1.67
C LEU A 297 12.29 24.54 2.49
N THR A 298 13.07 23.58 2.97
CA THR A 298 14.37 23.86 3.64
C THR A 298 15.51 24.13 2.66
N LYS A 299 15.33 23.85 1.36
CA LYS A 299 16.40 24.02 0.37
C LYS A 299 16.74 25.50 0.18
N LYS A 300 18.04 25.82 0.21
CA LYS A 300 18.56 27.16 -0.09
C LYS A 300 18.81 27.30 -1.59
N PRO A 301 18.24 28.33 -2.27
CA PRO A 301 18.56 28.61 -3.65
C PRO A 301 20.05 28.92 -3.81
N THR A 302 20.65 28.50 -4.93
CA THR A 302 22.06 28.75 -5.21
C THR A 302 22.29 30.27 -5.29
N GLY A 303 23.27 30.78 -4.53
CA GLY A 303 23.55 32.22 -4.41
C GLY A 303 22.77 32.96 -3.31
N TYR A 304 21.92 32.29 -2.53
CA TYR A 304 21.07 32.91 -1.51
C TYR A 304 21.18 32.19 -0.14
N ASN A 305 21.01 32.96 0.95
CA ASN A 305 21.17 32.44 2.32
C ASN A 305 19.85 32.00 2.98
N PHE A 306 18.71 32.42 2.45
CA PHE A 306 17.38 32.00 2.90
C PHE A 306 16.97 30.66 2.28
N THR A 307 15.98 30.01 2.88
CA THR A 307 15.39 28.77 2.33
C THR A 307 14.24 29.09 1.38
N ALA A 308 13.85 28.12 0.56
CA ALA A 308 12.68 28.24 -0.32
C ALA A 308 11.39 28.55 0.46
N GLY A 309 11.20 27.97 1.65
CA GLY A 309 10.07 28.30 2.53
C GLY A 309 10.19 29.64 3.24
N GLY A 310 11.41 30.16 3.44
CA GLY A 310 11.61 31.54 3.88
C GLY A 310 11.30 32.55 2.77
N PHE A 311 11.53 32.18 1.51
CA PHE A 311 11.25 33.00 0.34
C PHE A 311 9.77 32.97 -0.05
N PHE A 312 9.18 31.78 -0.24
CA PHE A 312 7.80 31.58 -0.71
C PHE A 312 6.84 31.44 0.46
N LYS A 313 6.03 32.48 0.68
CA LYS A 313 5.03 32.55 1.75
C LYS A 313 3.66 32.10 1.26
N THR A 314 3.37 32.19 -0.05
CA THR A 314 2.10 31.72 -0.62
C THR A 314 2.06 30.20 -0.81
N SER A 315 0.84 29.64 -0.78
CA SER A 315 0.63 28.22 -1.06
C SER A 315 1.04 27.84 -2.49
N LEU A 316 0.85 28.73 -3.48
CA LEU A 316 1.31 28.52 -4.85
C LEU A 316 2.83 28.34 -4.89
N GLY A 317 3.59 29.22 -4.23
CA GLY A 317 5.05 29.13 -4.24
C GLY A 317 5.56 27.85 -3.58
N LYS A 318 4.97 27.46 -2.45
CA LYS A 318 5.29 26.20 -1.78
C LYS A 318 4.95 24.97 -2.64
N ALA A 319 3.79 24.98 -3.31
CA ALA A 319 3.37 23.90 -4.22
C ALA A 319 4.31 23.77 -5.43
N VAL A 320 4.76 24.90 -5.98
CA VAL A 320 5.72 24.95 -7.10
C VAL A 320 7.07 24.33 -6.73
N VAL A 321 7.55 24.57 -5.50
CA VAL A 321 8.78 23.95 -5.00
C VAL A 321 8.59 22.44 -4.80
N LEU A 322 7.47 22.01 -4.20
CA LEU A 322 7.15 20.60 -4.01
C LEU A 322 7.06 19.83 -5.33
N ASP A 323 6.33 20.37 -6.32
CA ASP A 323 6.15 19.79 -7.65
C ASP A 323 7.51 19.56 -8.34
N HIS A 324 8.43 20.53 -8.21
CA HIS A 324 9.80 20.40 -8.69
C HIS A 324 10.59 19.35 -7.90
N ASP A 325 10.47 19.34 -6.58
CA ASP A 325 11.19 18.43 -5.69
C ASP A 325 10.86 16.96 -5.95
N ILE A 326 9.58 16.66 -6.19
CA ILE A 326 9.13 15.30 -6.51
C ILE A 326 9.76 14.81 -7.82
N ASN A 327 9.83 15.68 -8.82
CA ASN A 327 10.22 15.27 -10.16
C ASN A 327 11.72 15.31 -10.38
N ARG A 328 12.39 16.32 -9.84
CA ARG A 328 13.79 16.65 -10.11
C ARG A 328 14.42 17.33 -8.90
N PRO A 329 14.54 16.62 -7.75
CA PRO A 329 14.96 17.22 -6.48
C PRO A 329 16.34 17.88 -6.54
N GLY A 330 17.25 17.37 -7.37
CA GLY A 330 18.59 17.90 -7.54
C GLY A 330 18.66 19.30 -8.17
N TYR A 331 17.62 19.74 -8.90
CA TYR A 331 17.64 21.00 -9.64
C TYR A 331 16.88 22.14 -8.97
N VAL A 332 16.19 21.87 -7.85
CA VAL A 332 15.40 22.88 -7.12
C VAL A 332 16.23 24.11 -6.75
N LYS A 333 17.44 23.90 -6.20
CA LYS A 333 18.31 24.99 -5.71
C LYS A 333 18.79 25.90 -6.84
N ASP A 334 19.28 25.29 -7.91
CA ASP A 334 19.89 26.01 -9.03
C ASP A 334 18.84 26.76 -9.86
N ASP A 335 17.72 26.12 -10.16
CA ASP A 335 16.68 26.73 -11.00
C ASP A 335 16.00 27.89 -10.25
N LEU A 336 15.81 27.76 -8.94
CA LEU A 336 15.29 28.85 -8.12
C LEU A 336 16.30 29.99 -7.98
N GLY A 337 17.59 29.68 -7.80
CA GLY A 337 18.66 30.69 -7.77
C GLY A 337 18.72 31.48 -9.08
N SER A 338 18.70 30.79 -10.22
CA SER A 338 18.70 31.41 -11.55
C SER A 338 17.46 32.29 -11.80
N ALA A 339 16.28 31.86 -11.35
CA ALA A 339 15.07 32.67 -11.43
C ALA A 339 15.16 33.94 -10.57
N LEU A 340 15.73 33.84 -9.37
CA LEU A 340 15.96 35.00 -8.49
C LEU A 340 16.98 35.97 -9.09
N ASP A 341 18.10 35.47 -9.64
CA ASP A 341 19.10 36.30 -10.31
C ASP A 341 18.50 37.08 -11.47
N THR A 342 17.70 36.39 -12.29
CA THR A 342 16.96 37.01 -13.40
C THR A 342 15.99 38.08 -12.88
N PHE A 343 15.25 37.79 -11.81
CA PHE A 343 14.30 38.73 -11.20
C PHE A 343 15.00 40.00 -10.70
N PHE A 344 16.08 39.87 -9.93
CA PHE A 344 16.81 41.03 -9.39
C PHE A 344 17.54 41.81 -10.48
N ALA A 345 18.03 41.16 -11.54
CA ALA A 345 18.58 41.85 -12.71
C ALA A 345 17.52 42.70 -13.43
N GLN A 346 16.28 42.19 -13.54
CA GLN A 346 15.15 42.90 -14.15
C GLN A 346 14.52 43.96 -13.23
N ASN A 347 14.78 43.90 -11.92
CA ASN A 347 14.17 44.78 -10.91
C ASN A 347 15.24 45.31 -9.93
N PRO A 348 16.22 46.13 -10.40
CA PRO A 348 17.40 46.49 -9.61
C PRO A 348 17.11 47.33 -8.36
N THR A 349 15.92 47.95 -8.28
CA THR A 349 15.48 48.73 -7.12
C THR A 349 14.78 47.88 -6.05
N VAL A 350 14.45 46.62 -6.35
CA VAL A 350 13.82 45.71 -5.38
C VAL A 350 14.89 45.16 -4.45
N SER A 351 14.69 45.38 -3.14
CA SER A 351 15.56 44.86 -2.09
C SER A 351 15.75 43.34 -2.19
N ARG A 352 16.98 42.86 -2.04
CA ARG A 352 17.27 41.42 -1.91
C ARG A 352 16.82 40.85 -0.56
N ASN A 353 16.54 41.70 0.42
CA ASN A 353 15.91 41.29 1.66
C ASN A 353 14.39 41.24 1.47
N VAL A 354 13.86 40.03 1.34
CA VAL A 354 12.45 39.77 1.01
C VAL A 354 11.49 40.25 2.10
N ASP A 355 11.93 40.31 3.36
CA ASP A 355 11.09 40.78 4.46
C ASP A 355 10.82 42.29 4.38
N THR A 356 11.56 43.04 3.55
CA THR A 356 11.30 44.47 3.31
C THR A 356 10.31 44.72 2.17
N TRP A 357 9.77 43.69 1.53
CA TRP A 357 8.88 43.86 0.37
C TRP A 357 7.49 44.39 0.73
N GLY A 358 7.06 44.22 1.99
CA GLY A 358 5.77 44.74 2.47
C GLY A 358 4.59 44.34 1.56
N SER A 359 3.76 45.32 1.17
CA SER A 359 2.60 45.12 0.29
C SER A 359 2.96 44.66 -1.12
N ALA A 360 4.21 44.89 -1.58
CA ALA A 360 4.67 44.45 -2.89
C ALA A 360 5.06 42.96 -2.92
N TYR A 361 5.04 42.27 -1.77
CA TYR A 361 5.50 40.90 -1.64
C TYR A 361 4.81 39.95 -2.64
N ASN A 362 3.48 39.92 -2.66
CA ASN A 362 2.73 39.01 -3.53
C ASN A 362 3.01 39.25 -5.02
N VAL A 363 3.19 40.52 -5.41
CA VAL A 363 3.49 40.89 -6.81
C VAL A 363 4.90 40.44 -7.19
N ASN A 364 5.87 40.63 -6.31
CA ASN A 364 7.26 40.23 -6.57
C ASN A 364 7.44 38.71 -6.53
N GLU A 365 6.80 38.02 -5.57
CA GLU A 365 6.79 36.56 -5.52
C GLU A 365 6.19 35.97 -6.80
N ARG A 366 5.08 36.54 -7.28
CA ARG A 366 4.45 36.15 -8.56
C ARG A 366 5.42 36.23 -9.74
N LYS A 367 6.18 37.32 -9.85
CA LYS A 367 7.18 37.50 -10.92
C LYS A 367 8.28 36.45 -10.84
N VAL A 368 8.78 36.15 -9.63
CA VAL A 368 9.76 35.06 -9.43
C VAL A 368 9.15 33.72 -9.80
N LEU A 369 7.90 33.45 -9.44
CA LEU A 369 7.21 32.21 -9.81
C LEU A 369 7.00 32.07 -11.31
N ASP A 370 6.71 33.15 -12.04
CA ASP A 370 6.58 33.08 -13.50
C ASP A 370 7.93 32.81 -14.19
N LEU A 371 9.04 33.27 -13.60
CA LEU A 371 10.41 32.95 -14.06
C LEU A 371 10.83 31.52 -13.70
N TYR A 372 10.49 31.07 -12.49
CA TYR A 372 10.89 29.77 -11.94
C TYR A 372 9.98 28.64 -12.43
N GLY A 373 8.68 28.76 -12.19
CA GLY A 373 7.73 27.67 -12.32
C GLY A 373 7.51 27.20 -13.75
N ALA A 374 7.55 28.10 -14.72
CA ALA A 374 7.40 27.76 -16.13
C ALA A 374 8.66 27.17 -16.77
N ARG A 375 9.85 27.38 -16.17
CA ARG A 375 11.16 27.13 -16.81
C ARG A 375 12.06 26.15 -16.07
N ARG A 376 11.65 25.71 -14.88
CA ARG A 376 12.34 24.67 -14.11
C ARG A 376 12.52 23.39 -14.92
N ARG A 377 13.65 22.72 -14.73
CA ARG A 377 14.05 21.51 -15.45
C ARG A 377 13.22 20.33 -14.97
N MET A 378 12.08 20.09 -15.62
CA MET A 378 11.24 18.90 -15.41
C MET A 378 10.26 18.68 -16.57
N THR A 379 9.62 17.52 -16.61
CA THR A 379 8.59 17.22 -17.61
C THR A 379 7.40 18.16 -17.48
N ASN A 380 6.99 18.79 -18.59
CA ASN A 380 5.80 19.64 -18.69
C ASN A 380 5.73 20.80 -17.68
N ALA A 381 6.87 21.40 -17.32
CA ALA A 381 6.97 22.46 -16.29
C ALA A 381 5.91 23.56 -16.44
N LEU A 382 5.77 24.16 -17.63
CA LEU A 382 4.77 25.20 -17.90
C LEU A 382 3.33 24.73 -17.67
N LEU A 383 2.96 23.55 -18.18
CA LEU A 383 1.61 23.01 -18.04
C LEU A 383 1.28 22.75 -16.56
N ARG A 384 2.22 22.13 -15.84
CA ARG A 384 2.07 21.84 -14.40
C ARG A 384 2.00 23.10 -13.56
N TYR A 385 2.81 24.11 -13.89
CA TYR A 385 2.75 25.41 -13.22
C TYR A 385 1.42 26.12 -13.46
N ASN A 386 0.90 26.09 -14.70
CA ASN A 386 -0.39 26.70 -15.02
C ASN A 386 -1.55 25.99 -14.28
N HIS A 387 -1.49 24.67 -14.12
CA HIS A 387 -2.42 23.93 -13.26
C HIS A 387 -2.37 24.44 -11.82
N LEU A 388 -1.19 24.49 -11.21
CA LEU A 388 -1.04 24.98 -9.82
C LEU A 388 -1.56 26.42 -9.67
N LYS A 389 -1.22 27.29 -10.63
CA LYS A 389 -1.62 28.70 -10.67
C LYS A 389 -3.14 28.91 -10.75
N ALA A 390 -3.88 27.97 -11.34
CA ALA A 390 -5.33 28.08 -11.48
C ALA A 390 -6.07 27.74 -10.19
N GLU A 391 -5.47 26.90 -9.34
CA GLU A 391 -6.10 26.30 -8.15
C GLU A 391 -5.60 26.91 -6.82
N LEU A 392 -4.45 27.61 -6.83
CA LEU A 392 -3.78 28.24 -5.69
C LEU A 392 -3.46 29.71 -5.95
#